data_AF-W6KE60-F1
#
_entry.id   AF-W6KE60-F1
#
_cell.length_a   1.000
_cell.length_b   1.000
_cell.length_c   1.000
_cell.angle_alpha   90.00
_cell.angle_beta   90.00
_cell.angle_gamma   90.00
#
_symmetry.space_group_name_H-M   'P 1'
#
loop_
_entity.id
_entity.type
_entity.pdbx_description
1 polymer ?
#
loop_
_entity_poly.entity_id
_entity_poly.type
_entity_poly.pdbx_seq_one_letter_code
_entity_poly.pdbx_strand_id
1 'polypeptide(L)'
;MPIRPQYEWEQTVEDVLLRIAIKGIKRNAVDVFVSDIFIKVNAAPTYLLTLDLLHAVVVDQCVHYFDSNNPFLLHLRLKKVEPGLVWETLCLSSEVSKKEILQRRMHSMHRAEENYNRMLELRAKQRETENRRMTEAQWEVEKEQRRVIEERFNSEKAAAEKDLYAWEDDQKPKAMKPCQAPPGSPGCILPLVQEHASATALPTEFQANHNPPPVREPSTVNVTIDFTPKMFVLPTRSRGDEEYYRKSRYKPVSIEDSPMFWKEKGDKHYRAHEWKLSADAYSESIKRDGVFLTCVMNRAACFLCMAEYKRAIEDCTLALALLGNMPASEIAQDRYRYLLTTLHARRGAAYCWNDDLARGVTDLRMAAAYRDPDSNDGIIADLQVAEQLMVERGLTIDTAQDPLDNLLQKAASLYYRQDYTAAAELYREILIKDPYRVHARSNLTVCLLLLGRFHEAAEECERIIHFCREVAAALNQPGILSSDGNDIDSDDEIFELEDEEDEGDRFTSSEGVEAGREGGRRDYVRDRMTRERRAAAAKLSQNSSHVYLLLKAYVRMAATHCGLKDYRKAHEFLELALRITPYDNDLLDDCNRLAEKIRLNTLVAASTTGHAA
;
A
#
# COMPACT_ATOMS: atom_id res chain seq x y z
N MET A 1 -25.56 -26.54 30.56
CA MET A 1 -26.52 -25.42 30.53
C MET A 1 -25.80 -24.17 31.03
N PRO A 2 -25.97 -23.00 30.40
CA PRO A 2 -25.32 -21.78 30.86
C PRO A 2 -25.79 -21.43 32.28
N ILE A 3 -24.85 -20.99 33.12
CA ILE A 3 -25.06 -20.67 34.52
C ILE A 3 -25.60 -19.24 34.61
N ARG A 4 -26.56 -18.97 35.50
CA ARG A 4 -26.99 -17.60 35.79
C ARG A 4 -25.92 -16.91 36.65
N PRO A 5 -25.31 -15.80 36.19
CA PRO A 5 -24.33 -15.09 36.99
C PRO A 5 -25.01 -14.43 38.20
N GLN A 6 -24.25 -14.24 39.28
CA GLN A 6 -24.70 -13.46 40.43
C GLN A 6 -24.76 -11.99 40.04
N TYR A 7 -25.85 -11.31 40.41
CA TYR A 7 -26.03 -9.90 40.16
C TYR A 7 -26.61 -9.19 41.38
N GLU A 8 -26.20 -7.94 41.56
CA GLU A 8 -26.71 -7.01 42.56
C GLU A 8 -27.23 -5.78 41.82
N TRP A 9 -28.31 -5.18 42.32
CA TRP A 9 -28.86 -3.97 41.71
C TRP A 9 -29.16 -2.92 42.76
N GLU A 10 -28.95 -1.68 42.37
CA GLU A 10 -29.22 -0.47 43.13
C GLU A 10 -30.04 0.47 42.24
N GLN A 11 -30.79 1.38 42.84
CA GLN A 11 -31.50 2.40 42.07
C GLN A 11 -31.27 3.78 42.66
N THR A 12 -31.22 4.76 41.76
CA THR A 12 -31.25 6.17 42.05
C THR A 12 -32.59 6.74 41.56
N VAL A 13 -32.79 8.05 41.75
CA VAL A 13 -33.98 8.76 41.28
C VAL A 13 -34.13 8.61 39.76
N GLU A 14 -33.03 8.64 39.02
CA GLU A 14 -33.06 8.64 37.55
C GLU A 14 -32.59 7.34 36.90
N ASP A 15 -31.73 6.58 37.57
CA ASP A 15 -31.04 5.43 36.97
C ASP A 15 -31.18 4.16 37.80
N VAL A 16 -31.14 3.01 37.13
CA VAL A 16 -30.96 1.69 37.74
C VAL A 16 -29.54 1.21 37.45
N LEU A 17 -28.82 0.83 38.50
CA LEU A 17 -27.43 0.37 38.44
C LEU A 17 -27.40 -1.13 38.70
N LEU A 18 -26.92 -1.90 37.74
CA LEU A 18 -26.82 -3.36 37.82
C LEU A 18 -25.34 -3.77 37.80
N ARG A 19 -24.94 -4.60 38.76
CA ARG A 19 -23.58 -5.13 38.91
C ARG A 19 -23.63 -6.64 38.70
N ILE A 20 -22.95 -7.15 37.69
CA ILE A 20 -22.98 -8.58 37.32
C ILE A 20 -21.57 -9.17 37.44
N ALA A 21 -21.42 -10.24 38.22
CA ALA A 21 -20.16 -10.95 38.37
C ALA A 21 -19.98 -12.03 37.29
N ILE A 22 -18.99 -11.83 36.40
CA ILE A 22 -18.64 -12.72 35.28
C ILE A 22 -17.16 -13.09 35.41
N LYS A 23 -16.88 -14.33 35.86
CA LYS A 23 -15.50 -14.79 36.11
C LYS A 23 -14.93 -15.56 34.91
N GLY A 24 -13.66 -15.31 34.57
CA GLY A 24 -12.90 -16.16 33.64
C GLY A 24 -13.24 -16.02 32.15
N ILE A 25 -13.85 -14.90 31.72
CA ILE A 25 -14.19 -14.63 30.31
C ILE A 25 -13.57 -13.30 29.88
N LYS A 26 -13.05 -13.25 28.64
CA LYS A 26 -12.49 -12.02 28.05
C LYS A 26 -13.60 -10.97 27.85
N ARG A 27 -13.29 -9.68 28.10
CA ARG A 27 -14.26 -8.56 28.00
C ARG A 27 -15.00 -8.53 26.65
N ASN A 28 -14.28 -8.77 25.56
CA ASN A 28 -14.83 -8.72 24.19
C ASN A 28 -15.76 -9.89 23.84
N ALA A 29 -15.79 -10.94 24.67
CA ALA A 29 -16.66 -12.10 24.47
C ALA A 29 -18.01 -11.97 25.21
N VAL A 30 -18.21 -10.89 25.96
CA VAL A 30 -19.48 -10.60 26.66
C VAL A 30 -20.36 -9.73 25.77
N ASP A 31 -21.51 -10.26 25.38
CA ASP A 31 -22.51 -9.59 24.57
C ASP A 31 -23.65 -9.08 25.47
N VAL A 32 -23.93 -7.78 25.41
CA VAL A 32 -24.92 -7.09 26.23
C VAL A 32 -25.99 -6.51 25.30
N PHE A 33 -27.18 -7.10 25.36
CA PHE A 33 -28.35 -6.62 24.66
C PHE A 33 -29.30 -5.93 25.65
N VAL A 34 -29.59 -4.65 25.40
CA VAL A 34 -30.55 -3.85 26.17
C VAL A 34 -31.67 -3.43 25.24
N SER A 35 -32.90 -3.67 25.67
CA SER A 35 -34.11 -3.15 25.06
C SER A 35 -34.91 -2.39 26.12
N ASP A 36 -36.05 -1.82 25.74
CA ASP A 36 -36.85 -0.98 26.62
C ASP A 36 -37.31 -1.72 27.89
N ILE A 37 -37.58 -3.02 27.82
CA ILE A 37 -38.11 -3.80 28.95
C ILE A 37 -37.31 -5.09 29.20
N PHE A 38 -36.41 -5.48 28.29
CA PHE A 38 -35.68 -6.73 28.39
C PHE A 38 -34.17 -6.54 28.30
N ILE A 39 -33.42 -7.23 29.16
CA ILE A 39 -31.95 -7.24 29.16
C ILE A 39 -31.47 -8.67 29.01
N LYS A 40 -30.49 -8.86 28.13
CA LYS A 40 -29.79 -10.13 27.93
C LYS A 40 -28.30 -9.89 27.98
N VAL A 41 -27.62 -10.52 28.94
CA VAL A 41 -26.16 -10.55 29.03
C VAL A 41 -25.70 -11.98 28.75
N ASN A 42 -24.96 -12.14 27.67
CA ASN A 42 -24.51 -13.44 27.19
C ASN A 42 -22.98 -13.50 27.21
N ALA A 43 -22.43 -14.42 27.97
CA ALA A 43 -20.99 -14.70 27.99
C ALA A 43 -20.81 -16.21 27.71
N ALA A 44 -20.89 -16.56 26.43
CA ALA A 44 -20.86 -17.95 25.99
C ALA A 44 -19.46 -18.57 26.21
N PRO A 45 -19.37 -19.85 26.64
CA PRO A 45 -20.46 -20.82 26.87
C PRO A 45 -21.00 -20.85 28.31
N THR A 46 -20.41 -20.07 29.22
CA THR A 46 -20.52 -20.28 30.67
C THR A 46 -21.66 -19.52 31.34
N TYR A 47 -21.92 -18.26 30.97
CA TYR A 47 -22.94 -17.44 31.62
C TYR A 47 -24.01 -16.92 30.66
N LEU A 48 -25.27 -16.97 31.11
CA LEU A 48 -26.40 -16.31 30.44
C LEU A 48 -27.32 -15.71 31.50
N LEU A 49 -27.53 -14.40 31.41
CA LEU A 49 -28.48 -13.66 32.22
C LEU A 49 -29.57 -13.08 31.33
N THR A 50 -30.82 -13.30 31.72
CA THR A 50 -31.99 -12.71 31.08
C THR A 50 -32.86 -12.07 32.15
N LEU A 51 -33.10 -10.77 32.06
CA LEU A 51 -33.90 -10.00 33.00
C LEU A 51 -35.05 -9.33 32.25
N ASP A 52 -36.28 -9.60 32.68
CA ASP A 52 -37.48 -8.90 32.21
C ASP A 52 -37.80 -7.80 33.23
N LEU A 53 -37.56 -6.54 32.85
CA LEU A 53 -37.69 -5.38 33.71
C LEU A 53 -39.15 -5.06 34.03
N LEU A 54 -39.40 -4.56 35.24
CA LEU A 54 -40.72 -4.11 35.67
C LEU A 54 -41.18 -2.87 34.87
N HIS A 55 -40.32 -1.87 34.73
CA HIS A 55 -40.59 -0.61 34.02
C HIS A 55 -39.64 -0.41 32.84
N ALA A 56 -40.03 0.50 31.94
CA ALA A 56 -39.28 0.78 30.72
C ALA A 56 -38.03 1.65 30.96
N VAL A 57 -37.00 1.43 30.15
CA VAL A 57 -35.73 2.18 30.14
C VAL A 57 -35.48 2.88 28.80
N VAL A 58 -34.77 4.00 28.85
CA VAL A 58 -34.36 4.75 27.65
C VAL A 58 -33.08 4.11 27.09
N VAL A 59 -33.24 3.31 26.04
CA VAL A 59 -32.16 2.48 25.47
C VAL A 59 -30.93 3.31 25.05
N ASP A 60 -31.15 4.46 24.40
CA ASP A 60 -30.06 5.30 23.86
C ASP A 60 -29.16 5.91 24.94
N GLN A 61 -29.61 5.97 26.19
CA GLN A 61 -28.87 6.52 27.33
C GLN A 61 -28.34 5.44 28.27
N CYS A 62 -28.54 4.16 27.94
CA CYS A 62 -28.01 3.05 28.72
C CYS A 62 -26.54 2.81 28.38
N VAL A 63 -25.70 2.63 29.40
CA VAL A 63 -24.25 2.42 29.23
C VAL A 63 -23.82 1.19 30.02
N HIS A 64 -22.88 0.43 29.47
CA HIS A 64 -22.25 -0.67 30.18
C HIS A 64 -20.72 -0.53 30.13
N TYR A 65 -20.05 -0.91 31.21
CA TYR A 65 -18.59 -0.89 31.30
C TYR A 65 -18.11 -1.92 32.34
N PHE A 66 -16.87 -2.38 32.19
CA PHE A 66 -16.21 -3.22 33.21
C PHE A 66 -15.47 -2.34 34.21
N ASP A 67 -15.48 -2.74 35.48
CA ASP A 67 -14.70 -2.03 36.50
C ASP A 67 -13.20 -2.09 36.21
N SER A 68 -12.50 -0.98 36.48
CA SER A 68 -11.05 -0.87 36.31
C SER A 68 -10.30 -1.67 37.36
N ASN A 69 -10.86 -1.76 38.58
CA ASN A 69 -10.24 -2.46 39.71
C ASN A 69 -10.56 -3.96 39.71
N ASN A 70 -11.75 -4.34 39.22
CA ASN A 70 -12.17 -5.73 39.14
C ASN A 70 -12.67 -6.09 37.72
N PRO A 71 -11.85 -6.72 36.88
CA PRO A 71 -12.20 -7.03 35.50
C PRO A 71 -13.34 -8.06 35.36
N PHE A 72 -13.76 -8.69 36.46
CA PHE A 72 -14.85 -9.66 36.51
C PHE A 72 -16.21 -9.04 36.82
N LEU A 73 -16.29 -7.73 37.07
CA LEU A 73 -17.53 -7.04 37.41
C LEU A 73 -18.00 -6.15 36.26
N LEU A 74 -19.17 -6.47 35.69
CA LEU A 74 -19.84 -5.70 34.66
C LEU A 74 -20.85 -4.74 35.31
N HIS A 75 -20.68 -3.44 35.05
CA HIS A 75 -21.62 -2.39 35.46
C HIS A 75 -22.53 -2.01 34.30
N LEU A 76 -23.83 -1.96 34.58
CA LEU A 76 -24.88 -1.59 33.66
C LEU A 76 -25.66 -0.43 34.27
N ARG A 77 -25.59 0.74 33.64
CA ARG A 77 -26.36 1.94 33.99
C ARG A 77 -27.54 2.05 33.04
N LEU A 78 -28.74 1.89 33.57
CA LEU A 78 -30.00 1.94 32.84
C LEU A 78 -30.76 3.21 33.18
N LYS A 79 -31.11 4.01 32.18
CA LYS A 79 -31.86 5.24 32.40
C LYS A 79 -33.35 4.96 32.50
N LYS A 80 -34.01 5.39 33.58
CA LYS A 80 -35.47 5.26 33.72
C LYS A 80 -36.17 6.18 32.72
N VAL A 81 -37.27 5.71 32.11
CA VAL A 81 -38.14 6.57 31.27
C VAL A 81 -38.83 7.63 32.13
N GLU A 82 -39.28 7.25 33.33
CA GLU A 82 -39.92 8.14 34.29
C GLU A 82 -38.95 8.43 35.45
N PRO A 83 -38.32 9.62 35.49
CA PRO A 83 -37.45 9.98 36.60
C PRO A 83 -38.27 10.15 37.89
N GLY A 84 -37.83 9.51 38.97
CA GLY A 84 -38.51 9.52 40.28
C GLY A 84 -39.35 8.30 40.61
N LEU A 85 -39.63 7.42 39.65
CA LEU A 85 -40.35 6.18 39.91
C LEU A 85 -39.45 5.19 40.68
N VAL A 86 -39.87 4.79 41.88
CA VAL A 86 -39.17 3.79 42.71
C VAL A 86 -39.61 2.40 42.26
N TRP A 87 -38.65 1.56 41.85
CA TRP A 87 -38.93 0.20 41.45
C TRP A 87 -38.95 -0.69 42.68
N GLU A 88 -40.09 -1.35 42.96
CA GLU A 88 -40.22 -2.27 44.10
C GLU A 88 -39.42 -3.55 43.88
N THR A 89 -39.41 -4.04 42.63
CA THR A 89 -38.59 -5.17 42.18
C THR A 89 -37.93 -4.83 40.84
N LEU A 90 -36.73 -5.36 40.61
CA LEU A 90 -36.03 -5.19 39.32
C LEU A 90 -36.78 -5.89 38.18
N CYS A 91 -37.29 -7.09 38.45
CA CYS A 91 -38.00 -7.93 37.50
C CYS A 91 -39.47 -8.12 37.89
N LEU A 92 -40.30 -8.49 36.90
CA LEU A 92 -41.69 -8.90 37.12
C LEU A 92 -41.75 -10.05 38.15
N SER A 93 -42.71 -9.98 39.07
CA SER A 93 -42.93 -11.00 40.10
C SER A 93 -43.41 -12.32 39.48
N SER A 94 -43.22 -13.43 40.22
CA SER A 94 -43.61 -14.79 39.81
C SER A 94 -45.13 -15.01 39.66
N GLU A 95 -45.96 -13.99 39.84
CA GLU A 95 -47.43 -14.05 39.80
C GLU A 95 -47.98 -13.92 38.37
N VAL A 96 -47.16 -13.46 37.41
CA VAL A 96 -47.55 -13.26 36.01
C VAL A 96 -47.40 -14.55 35.20
N SER A 97 -48.32 -14.82 34.28
CA SER A 97 -48.28 -16.03 33.47
C SER A 97 -47.03 -16.06 32.56
N LYS A 98 -46.38 -17.22 32.44
CA LYS A 98 -45.18 -17.39 31.59
C LYS A 98 -45.41 -16.98 30.13
N LYS A 99 -46.65 -17.10 29.64
CA LYS A 99 -47.04 -16.73 28.28
C LYS A 99 -47.05 -15.21 28.09
N GLU A 100 -47.53 -14.46 29.08
CA GLU A 100 -47.55 -12.99 29.05
C GLU A 100 -46.13 -12.41 29.10
N ILE A 101 -45.24 -12.97 29.94
CA ILE A 101 -43.83 -12.55 30.00
C ILE A 101 -43.16 -12.76 28.63
N LEU A 102 -43.40 -13.91 27.99
CA LEU A 102 -42.84 -14.22 26.68
C LEU A 102 -43.39 -13.28 25.59
N GLN A 103 -44.69 -13.00 25.60
CA GLN A 103 -45.29 -12.03 24.68
C GLN A 103 -44.71 -10.63 24.88
N ARG A 104 -44.63 -10.14 26.12
CA ARG A 104 -44.04 -8.83 26.45
C ARG A 104 -42.59 -8.73 25.97
N ARG A 105 -41.80 -9.79 26.15
CA ARG A 105 -40.44 -9.88 25.63
C ARG A 105 -40.39 -9.81 24.11
N MET A 106 -41.24 -10.56 23.42
CA MET A 106 -41.29 -10.54 21.95
C MET A 106 -41.62 -9.14 21.41
N HIS A 107 -42.59 -8.44 21.99
CA HIS A 107 -42.94 -7.07 21.58
C HIS A 107 -41.82 -6.05 21.86
N SER A 108 -41.07 -6.23 22.95
CA SER A 108 -39.88 -5.42 23.27
C SER A 108 -38.75 -5.67 22.27
N MET A 109 -38.46 -6.95 21.97
CA MET A 109 -37.45 -7.33 20.99
C MET A 109 -37.79 -6.82 19.59
N HIS A 110 -39.06 -6.92 19.17
CA HIS A 110 -39.51 -6.43 17.87
C HIS A 110 -39.31 -4.92 17.71
N ARG A 111 -39.65 -4.13 18.75
CA ARG A 111 -39.43 -2.67 18.74
C ARG A 111 -37.94 -2.32 18.69
N ALA A 112 -37.09 -3.08 19.39
CA ALA A 112 -35.64 -2.89 19.31
C ALA A 112 -35.09 -3.20 17.92
N GLU A 113 -35.58 -4.26 17.27
CA GLU A 113 -35.24 -4.63 15.89
C GLU A 113 -35.68 -3.57 14.88
N GLU A 114 -36.91 -3.07 14.99
CA GLU A 114 -37.41 -1.97 14.15
C GLU A 114 -36.56 -0.69 14.29
N ASN A 115 -36.21 -0.32 15.52
CA ASN A 115 -35.36 0.85 15.77
C ASN A 115 -33.96 0.65 15.18
N TYR A 116 -33.37 -0.54 15.34
CA TYR A 116 -32.09 -0.88 14.76
C TYR A 116 -32.11 -0.80 13.23
N ASN A 117 -33.14 -1.38 12.60
CA ASN A 117 -33.32 -1.35 11.14
C ASN A 117 -33.50 0.10 10.64
N ARG A 118 -34.29 0.92 11.34
CA ARG A 118 -34.46 2.35 11.02
C ARG A 118 -33.14 3.11 11.07
N MET A 119 -32.31 2.88 12.09
CA MET A 119 -30.98 3.50 12.20
C MET A 119 -30.04 3.04 11.08
N LEU A 120 -30.10 1.77 10.70
CA LEU A 120 -29.31 1.21 9.60
C LEU A 120 -29.68 1.87 8.26
N GLU A 121 -30.98 2.03 8.00
CA GLU A 121 -31.49 2.72 6.81
C GLU A 121 -31.07 4.19 6.78
N LEU A 122 -31.11 4.91 7.91
CA LEU A 122 -30.65 6.29 7.98
C LEU A 122 -29.15 6.41 7.66
N ARG A 123 -28.31 5.51 8.18
CA ARG A 123 -26.87 5.46 7.85
C ARG A 123 -26.62 5.08 6.39
N ALA A 124 -27.45 4.22 5.80
CA ALA A 124 -27.36 3.88 4.39
C ALA A 124 -27.69 5.09 3.50
N LYS A 125 -28.78 5.81 3.81
CA LYS A 125 -29.17 7.04 3.11
C LYS A 125 -28.11 8.13 3.23
N GLN A 126 -27.52 8.32 4.42
CA GLN A 126 -26.43 9.28 4.62
C GLN A 126 -25.22 8.96 3.73
N ARG A 127 -24.76 7.69 3.72
CA ARG A 127 -23.66 7.25 2.84
C ARG A 127 -24.00 7.44 1.36
N GLU A 128 -25.24 7.17 0.96
CA GLU A 128 -25.68 7.38 -0.42
C GLU A 128 -25.65 8.87 -0.79
N THR A 129 -26.09 9.76 0.09
CA THR A 129 -26.03 11.22 -0.15
C THR A 129 -24.60 11.73 -0.21
N GLU A 130 -23.70 11.24 0.64
CA GLU A 130 -22.28 11.59 0.61
C GLU A 130 -21.61 11.08 -0.66
N ASN A 131 -21.84 9.81 -1.02
CA ASN A 131 -21.33 9.25 -2.27
C ASN A 131 -21.83 10.03 -3.48
N ARG A 132 -23.11 10.41 -3.51
CA ARG A 132 -23.67 11.23 -4.59
C ARG A 132 -22.95 12.57 -4.69
N ARG A 133 -22.77 13.27 -3.56
CA ARG A 133 -22.05 14.54 -3.49
C ARG A 133 -20.60 14.40 -3.98
N MET A 134 -19.92 13.32 -3.61
CA MET A 134 -18.55 13.04 -4.08
C MET A 134 -18.52 12.78 -5.59
N THR A 135 -19.46 12.00 -6.12
CA THR A 135 -19.54 11.74 -7.57
C THR A 135 -19.89 13.00 -8.38
N GLU A 136 -20.77 13.86 -7.86
CA GLU A 136 -21.11 15.15 -8.47
C GLU A 136 -19.88 16.06 -8.52
N ALA A 137 -19.12 16.16 -7.42
CA ALA A 137 -17.87 16.93 -7.38
C ALA A 137 -16.79 16.39 -8.34
N GLN A 138 -16.66 15.05 -8.43
CA GLN A 138 -15.77 14.40 -9.40
C GLN A 138 -16.15 14.77 -10.85
N TRP A 139 -17.45 14.74 -11.17
CA TRP A 139 -17.96 15.14 -12.48
C TRP A 139 -17.72 16.61 -12.80
N GLU A 140 -17.83 17.51 -11.82
CA GLU A 140 -17.51 18.93 -12.02
C GLU A 140 -16.05 19.13 -12.39
N VAL A 141 -15.12 18.43 -11.73
CA VAL A 141 -13.69 18.46 -12.05
C VAL A 141 -13.42 17.92 -13.45
N GLU A 142 -14.01 16.77 -13.81
CA GLU A 142 -13.86 16.21 -15.15
C GLU A 142 -14.44 17.12 -16.24
N LYS A 143 -15.56 17.79 -15.96
CA LYS A 143 -16.19 18.74 -16.89
C LYS A 143 -15.31 19.95 -17.14
N GLU A 144 -14.69 20.48 -16.09
CA GLU A 144 -13.75 21.60 -16.20
C GLU A 144 -12.50 21.18 -16.99
N GLN A 145 -11.95 19.99 -16.74
CA GLN A 145 -10.84 19.45 -17.51
C GLN A 145 -11.18 19.29 -18.99
N ARG A 146 -12.37 18.76 -19.31
CA ARG A 146 -12.84 18.64 -20.70
C ARG A 146 -12.96 20.01 -21.36
N ARG A 147 -13.48 21.01 -20.66
CA ARG A 147 -13.57 22.39 -21.20
C ARG A 147 -12.20 22.94 -21.57
N VAL A 148 -11.20 22.76 -20.70
CA VAL A 148 -9.83 23.21 -20.98
C VAL A 148 -9.23 22.49 -22.20
N ILE A 149 -9.46 21.18 -22.32
CA ILE A 149 -9.00 20.38 -23.47
C ILE A 149 -9.69 20.85 -24.76
N GLU A 150 -11.00 21.08 -24.73
CA GLU A 150 -11.77 21.58 -25.88
C GLU A 150 -11.32 22.98 -26.30
N GLU A 151 -11.09 23.89 -25.36
CA GLU A 151 -10.55 25.23 -25.63
C GLU A 151 -9.17 25.15 -26.28
N ARG A 152 -8.28 24.31 -25.76
CA ARG A 152 -6.95 24.11 -26.34
C ARG A 152 -7.03 23.50 -27.74
N PHE A 153 -7.83 22.45 -27.92
CA PHE A 153 -8.03 21.82 -29.22
C PHE A 153 -8.58 22.82 -30.25
N ASN A 154 -9.58 23.62 -29.88
CA ASN A 154 -10.13 24.65 -30.76
C ASN A 154 -9.10 25.73 -31.09
N SER A 155 -8.24 26.10 -30.14
CA SER A 155 -7.16 27.07 -30.38
C SER A 155 -6.11 26.55 -31.36
N GLU A 156 -5.67 25.30 -31.21
CA GLU A 156 -4.71 24.64 -32.10
C GLU A 156 -5.31 24.44 -33.48
N LYS A 157 -6.58 24.02 -33.56
CA LYS A 157 -7.32 23.91 -34.81
C LYS A 157 -7.41 25.26 -35.53
N ALA A 158 -7.76 26.33 -34.81
CA ALA A 158 -7.86 27.68 -35.41
C ALA A 158 -6.50 28.22 -35.87
N ALA A 159 -5.41 27.88 -35.17
CA ALA A 159 -4.05 28.22 -35.60
C ALA A 159 -3.68 27.47 -36.88
N ALA A 160 -3.90 26.15 -36.93
CA ALA A 160 -3.65 25.34 -38.12
C ALA A 160 -4.50 25.79 -39.33
N GLU A 161 -5.76 26.17 -39.09
CA GLU A 161 -6.62 26.75 -40.14
C GLU A 161 -6.02 28.05 -40.69
N LYS A 162 -5.53 28.95 -39.83
CA LYS A 162 -4.87 30.20 -40.28
C LYS A 162 -3.59 29.94 -41.06
N ASP A 163 -2.78 28.98 -40.64
CA ASP A 163 -1.54 28.62 -41.34
C ASP A 163 -1.84 28.06 -42.74
N LEU A 164 -2.90 27.25 -42.88
CA LEU A 164 -3.35 26.76 -44.19
C LEU A 164 -3.81 27.90 -45.10
N TYR A 165 -4.58 28.86 -44.58
CA TYR A 165 -4.99 30.04 -45.36
C TYR A 165 -3.78 30.91 -45.76
N ALA A 166 -2.81 31.10 -44.87
CA ALA A 166 -1.59 31.84 -45.18
C ALA A 166 -0.75 31.15 -46.26
N TRP A 167 -0.63 29.82 -46.18
CA TRP A 167 0.01 29.02 -47.21
C TRP A 167 -0.71 29.13 -48.57
N GLU A 168 -2.04 29.09 -48.58
CA GLU A 168 -2.84 29.25 -49.81
C GLU A 168 -2.61 30.62 -50.47
N ASP A 169 -2.49 31.67 -49.67
CA ASP A 169 -2.17 33.01 -50.16
C ASP A 169 -0.74 33.12 -50.72
N ASP A 170 0.23 32.42 -50.14
CA ASP A 170 1.60 32.36 -50.68
C ASP A 170 1.71 31.55 -51.98
N GLN A 171 0.80 30.61 -52.22
CA GLN A 171 0.72 29.86 -53.48
C GLN A 171 0.07 30.65 -54.63
N LYS A 172 -0.60 31.78 -54.36
CA LYS A 172 -1.06 32.67 -55.43
C LYS A 172 0.16 33.29 -56.13
N PRO A 173 0.31 33.14 -57.46
CA PRO A 173 1.54 33.51 -58.14
C PRO A 173 1.83 35.01 -58.00
N LYS A 174 2.85 35.35 -57.20
CA LYS A 174 3.52 36.66 -57.25
C LYS A 174 4.12 36.81 -58.65
N ALA A 175 3.58 37.71 -59.45
CA ALA A 175 4.06 37.99 -60.81
C ALA A 175 5.56 38.33 -60.80
N MET A 176 6.41 37.37 -61.17
CA MET A 176 7.85 37.57 -61.36
C MET A 176 8.16 37.78 -62.86
N LYS A 177 9.00 38.79 -63.11
CA LYS A 177 9.52 39.20 -64.43
C LYS A 177 10.32 38.07 -65.12
N PRO A 178 10.32 38.00 -66.46
CA PRO A 178 10.87 36.86 -67.19
C PRO A 178 12.39 36.99 -67.39
N CYS A 179 13.13 35.92 -67.11
CA CYS A 179 14.47 35.69 -67.64
C CYS A 179 14.55 34.32 -68.32
N GLN A 180 15.36 34.28 -69.39
CA GLN A 180 15.28 33.36 -70.53
C GLN A 180 15.72 31.92 -70.24
N ALA A 181 15.19 30.98 -71.04
CA ALA A 181 15.50 29.55 -71.06
C ALA A 181 16.41 29.20 -72.27
N PRO A 182 16.68 27.90 -72.58
CA PRO A 182 17.73 27.00 -72.11
C PRO A 182 18.65 26.55 -73.30
N PRO A 183 19.56 25.53 -73.22
CA PRO A 183 19.19 24.10 -73.38
C PRO A 183 20.09 23.14 -72.54
N GLY A 184 19.66 21.95 -72.08
CA GLY A 184 19.41 20.74 -72.86
C GLY A 184 20.42 19.64 -72.49
N SER A 185 20.01 18.69 -71.65
CA SER A 185 20.74 17.43 -71.38
C SER A 185 20.63 16.44 -72.54
N PRO A 186 21.51 15.43 -72.62
CA PRO A 186 21.00 14.10 -72.97
C PRO A 186 21.75 12.93 -72.31
N GLY A 187 21.00 11.91 -71.84
CA GLY A 187 21.55 10.56 -71.80
C GLY A 187 20.92 9.56 -70.82
N CYS A 188 19.69 9.09 -71.07
CA CYS A 188 19.30 7.69 -70.79
C CYS A 188 18.36 7.19 -71.91
N ILE A 189 18.70 6.02 -72.45
CA ILE A 189 18.16 5.39 -73.67
C ILE A 189 17.33 4.15 -73.27
N LEU A 190 16.02 4.18 -73.58
CA LEU A 190 15.09 3.10 -74.03
C LEU A 190 14.82 1.84 -73.13
N PRO A 191 13.81 0.98 -73.43
CA PRO A 191 12.35 1.24 -73.53
C PRO A 191 11.42 0.10 -72.95
N LEU A 192 10.11 0.39 -72.96
CA LEU A 192 8.84 -0.39 -72.79
C LEU A 192 8.86 -1.93 -72.95
N VAL A 193 7.98 -2.73 -72.29
CA VAL A 193 6.53 -3.00 -72.57
C VAL A 193 5.96 -3.87 -71.41
N GLN A 194 4.91 -3.45 -70.67
CA GLN A 194 3.45 -3.79 -70.77
C GLN A 194 3.07 -5.25 -70.40
N GLU A 195 2.58 -5.49 -69.17
CA GLU A 195 1.18 -5.79 -68.76
C GLU A 195 0.79 -7.28 -68.71
N HIS A 196 0.27 -7.73 -67.55
CA HIS A 196 -0.97 -8.52 -67.42
C HIS A 196 -1.33 -8.72 -65.94
N ALA A 197 -2.48 -8.18 -65.51
CA ALA A 197 -3.29 -8.80 -64.45
C ALA A 197 -4.77 -8.52 -64.75
N SER A 198 -5.47 -9.61 -65.04
CA SER A 198 -6.86 -9.70 -65.49
C SER A 198 -7.85 -9.44 -64.35
N ALA A 199 -8.87 -8.61 -64.60
CA ALA A 199 -10.07 -8.51 -63.76
C ALA A 199 -11.31 -8.65 -64.66
N THR A 200 -12.18 -9.62 -64.35
CA THR A 200 -13.46 -9.84 -65.03
C THR A 200 -14.60 -9.32 -64.15
N ALA A 201 -15.19 -8.22 -64.61
CA ALA A 201 -16.58 -7.73 -64.53
C ALA A 201 -17.49 -8.09 -63.34
N LEU A 202 -18.14 -7.05 -62.77
CA LEU A 202 -19.57 -6.68 -62.96
C LEU A 202 -19.92 -5.42 -62.12
N PRO A 203 -21.04 -4.70 -62.38
CA PRO A 203 -20.95 -3.33 -62.87
C PRO A 203 -21.76 -2.26 -62.10
N THR A 204 -21.58 -1.02 -62.59
CA THR A 204 -22.55 0.08 -62.72
C THR A 204 -22.83 1.00 -61.53
N GLU A 205 -22.69 2.28 -61.88
CA GLU A 205 -23.45 3.45 -61.41
C GLU A 205 -23.21 3.92 -59.98
N PHE A 206 -22.51 5.05 -59.83
CA PHE A 206 -23.11 6.19 -59.14
C PHE A 206 -22.48 7.50 -59.65
N GLN A 207 -23.31 8.25 -60.37
CA GLN A 207 -23.05 9.63 -60.78
C GLN A 207 -22.90 10.52 -59.54
N ALA A 208 -21.96 11.45 -59.61
CA ALA A 208 -21.73 12.48 -58.61
C ALA A 208 -22.94 13.44 -58.56
N ASN A 209 -23.81 13.26 -57.57
CA ASN A 209 -24.77 14.27 -57.16
C ASN A 209 -24.14 15.17 -56.10
N HIS A 210 -23.70 16.34 -56.52
CA HIS A 210 -23.44 17.48 -55.66
C HIS A 210 -24.76 17.95 -55.02
N ASN A 211 -25.03 17.50 -53.81
CA ASN A 211 -25.85 18.20 -52.82
C ASN A 211 -25.39 17.75 -51.42
N PRO A 212 -25.01 18.66 -50.50
CA PRO A 212 -24.74 18.26 -49.13
C PRO A 212 -26.02 17.70 -48.49
N PRO A 213 -25.93 16.68 -47.60
CA PRO A 213 -27.09 16.16 -46.90
C PRO A 213 -27.77 17.29 -46.10
N PRO A 214 -29.12 17.28 -45.98
CA PRO A 214 -29.84 18.31 -45.27
C PRO A 214 -29.39 18.37 -43.80
N VAL A 215 -29.27 19.60 -43.28
CA VAL A 215 -28.93 19.88 -41.89
C VAL A 215 -29.93 19.18 -40.98
N ARG A 216 -29.43 18.40 -40.01
CA ARG A 216 -30.24 17.64 -39.05
C ARG A 216 -31.23 18.59 -38.36
N GLU A 217 -32.54 18.28 -38.45
CA GLU A 217 -33.56 19.04 -37.75
C GLU A 217 -33.33 19.00 -36.22
N PRO A 218 -33.70 20.05 -35.47
CA PRO A 218 -33.51 20.14 -34.02
C PRO A 218 -34.49 19.28 -33.22
N SER A 219 -34.98 18.17 -33.80
CA SER A 219 -35.78 17.20 -33.09
C SER A 219 -34.84 16.21 -32.38
N THR A 220 -34.82 16.25 -31.06
CA THR A 220 -34.13 15.26 -30.23
C THR A 220 -34.76 13.90 -30.49
N VAL A 221 -34.16 13.11 -31.37
CA VAL A 221 -34.50 11.70 -31.52
C VAL A 221 -33.98 11.00 -30.27
N ASN A 222 -34.89 10.67 -29.35
CA ASN A 222 -34.58 9.79 -28.22
C ASN A 222 -34.26 8.41 -28.77
N VAL A 223 -32.98 8.15 -29.04
CA VAL A 223 -32.48 6.79 -29.26
C VAL A 223 -32.50 6.09 -27.92
N THR A 224 -33.50 5.23 -27.71
CA THR A 224 -33.52 4.32 -26.57
C THR A 224 -32.38 3.32 -26.76
N ILE A 225 -31.26 3.57 -26.09
CA ILE A 225 -30.18 2.61 -25.97
C ILE A 225 -30.60 1.62 -24.89
N ASP A 226 -31.10 0.46 -25.32
CA ASP A 226 -31.30 -0.66 -24.42
C ASP A 226 -29.91 -1.24 -24.11
N PHE A 227 -29.37 -0.86 -22.95
CA PHE A 227 -28.17 -1.48 -22.43
C PHE A 227 -28.45 -2.95 -22.16
N THR A 228 -27.58 -3.83 -22.66
CA THR A 228 -27.64 -5.27 -22.37
C THR A 228 -27.73 -5.46 -20.85
N PRO A 229 -28.80 -6.08 -20.32
CA PRO A 229 -28.94 -6.27 -18.89
C PRO A 229 -27.76 -7.09 -18.40
N LYS A 230 -27.07 -6.60 -17.36
CA LYS A 230 -26.02 -7.37 -16.68
C LYS A 230 -26.65 -8.64 -16.12
N MET A 231 -26.46 -9.75 -16.82
CA MET A 231 -26.98 -11.08 -16.48
C MET A 231 -26.33 -11.71 -15.22
N PHE A 232 -25.40 -11.02 -14.57
CA PHE A 232 -24.60 -11.60 -13.49
C PHE A 232 -24.65 -10.75 -12.23
N VAL A 233 -25.46 -11.21 -11.29
CA VAL A 233 -25.25 -10.96 -9.87
C VAL A 233 -24.07 -11.83 -9.45
N LEU A 234 -22.92 -11.19 -9.19
CA LEU A 234 -21.75 -11.87 -8.62
C LEU A 234 -22.16 -12.55 -7.31
N PRO A 235 -21.75 -13.81 -7.05
CA PRO A 235 -22.01 -14.50 -5.80
C PRO A 235 -21.57 -13.64 -4.60
N THR A 236 -22.57 -13.03 -3.97
CA THR A 236 -22.39 -12.14 -2.83
C THR A 236 -22.21 -13.00 -1.60
N ARG A 237 -20.96 -13.35 -1.27
CA ARG A 237 -20.50 -13.70 0.09
C ARG A 237 -19.01 -14.11 0.08
N SER A 238 -18.13 -13.14 0.33
CA SER A 238 -17.14 -13.26 1.41
C SER A 238 -16.51 -11.91 1.75
N ARG A 239 -16.56 -11.63 3.05
CA ARG A 239 -16.02 -10.52 3.84
C ARG A 239 -14.87 -9.70 3.23
N GLY A 240 -15.08 -8.38 3.18
CA GLY A 240 -14.10 -7.36 3.62
C GLY A 240 -12.90 -7.04 2.73
N ASP A 241 -12.45 -7.94 1.86
CA ASP A 241 -11.23 -7.72 1.06
C ASP A 241 -11.50 -7.07 -0.33
N GLU A 242 -12.76 -6.72 -0.63
CA GLU A 242 -13.23 -6.23 -1.94
C GLU A 242 -12.78 -4.81 -2.32
N GLU A 243 -12.31 -4.00 -1.37
CA GLU A 243 -11.91 -2.61 -1.67
C GLU A 243 -10.51 -2.53 -2.29
N TYR A 244 -9.66 -3.52 -2.01
CA TYR A 244 -8.31 -3.64 -2.54
C TYR A 244 -8.32 -3.99 -4.05
N TYR A 245 -9.19 -4.92 -4.48
CA TYR A 245 -9.24 -5.40 -5.87
C TYR A 245 -9.94 -4.45 -6.83
N ARG A 246 -10.78 -3.51 -6.34
CA ARG A 246 -11.37 -2.46 -7.19
C ARG A 246 -10.35 -1.43 -7.68
N LYS A 247 -9.18 -1.32 -7.03
CA LYS A 247 -8.13 -0.33 -7.34
C LYS A 247 -6.93 -0.90 -8.12
N SER A 248 -6.86 -2.21 -8.36
CA SER A 248 -5.77 -2.78 -9.18
C SER A 248 -5.96 -2.43 -10.66
N ARG A 249 -4.84 -2.35 -11.41
CA ARG A 249 -4.82 -2.05 -12.86
C ARG A 249 -5.60 -3.08 -13.72
N TYR A 250 -6.02 -4.19 -13.13
CA TYR A 250 -6.62 -5.32 -13.82
C TYR A 250 -8.14 -5.32 -13.63
N LYS A 251 -8.88 -4.98 -14.69
CA LYS A 251 -10.35 -5.17 -14.74
C LYS A 251 -10.62 -6.52 -15.40
N PRO A 252 -11.04 -7.55 -14.66
CA PRO A 252 -11.31 -8.86 -15.25
C PRO A 252 -12.44 -8.76 -16.27
N VAL A 253 -12.23 -9.32 -17.48
CA VAL A 253 -13.22 -9.35 -18.57
C VAL A 253 -14.17 -10.55 -18.40
N SER A 254 -13.66 -11.64 -17.82
CA SER A 254 -14.40 -12.87 -17.47
C SER A 254 -14.21 -13.27 -16.00
N ILE A 255 -15.08 -14.14 -15.48
CA ILE A 255 -14.94 -14.73 -14.13
C ILE A 255 -13.62 -15.53 -14.05
N GLU A 256 -13.26 -16.21 -15.13
CA GLU A 256 -12.03 -17.00 -15.25
C GLU A 256 -10.77 -16.15 -15.38
N ASP A 257 -10.93 -14.85 -15.62
CA ASP A 257 -9.83 -13.89 -15.64
C ASP A 257 -9.54 -13.33 -14.25
N SER A 258 -10.46 -13.49 -13.29
CA SER A 258 -10.23 -13.01 -11.92
C SER A 258 -9.15 -13.85 -11.20
N PRO A 259 -8.11 -13.23 -10.63
CA PRO A 259 -7.15 -13.92 -9.76
C PRO A 259 -7.83 -14.69 -8.63
N MET A 260 -8.96 -14.17 -8.11
CA MET A 260 -9.72 -14.78 -7.02
C MET A 260 -10.37 -16.11 -7.42
N PHE A 261 -10.84 -16.23 -8.66
CA PHE A 261 -11.40 -17.48 -9.18
C PHE A 261 -10.36 -18.61 -9.15
N TRP A 262 -9.13 -18.31 -9.58
CA TRP A 262 -8.02 -19.26 -9.56
C TRP A 262 -7.56 -19.59 -8.14
N LYS A 263 -7.60 -18.61 -7.23
CA LYS A 263 -7.34 -18.84 -5.80
C LYS A 263 -8.36 -19.78 -5.18
N GLU A 264 -9.66 -19.59 -5.43
CA GLU A 264 -10.70 -20.48 -4.93
C GLU A 264 -10.60 -21.89 -5.55
N LYS A 265 -10.25 -21.99 -6.83
CA LYS A 265 -9.98 -23.27 -7.49
C LYS A 265 -8.78 -23.98 -6.86
N GLY A 266 -7.70 -23.25 -6.60
CA GLY A 266 -6.54 -23.74 -5.85
C GLY A 266 -6.92 -24.22 -4.46
N ASP A 267 -7.69 -23.45 -3.70
CA ASP A 267 -8.17 -23.82 -2.36
C ASP A 267 -9.01 -25.12 -2.38
N LYS A 268 -9.76 -25.38 -3.47
CA LYS A 268 -10.51 -26.65 -3.64
C LYS A 268 -9.57 -27.84 -3.87
N HIS A 269 -8.62 -27.71 -4.79
CA HIS A 269 -7.62 -28.75 -5.05
C HIS A 269 -6.71 -29.00 -3.83
N TYR A 270 -6.36 -27.96 -3.08
CA TYR A 270 -5.59 -28.06 -1.85
C TYR A 270 -6.31 -28.91 -0.80
N ARG A 271 -7.62 -28.67 -0.59
CA ARG A 271 -8.44 -29.49 0.32
C ARG A 271 -8.61 -30.92 -0.17
N ALA A 272 -8.55 -31.16 -1.48
CA ALA A 272 -8.56 -32.50 -2.08
C ALA A 272 -7.20 -33.21 -2.03
N HIS A 273 -6.16 -32.58 -1.46
CA HIS A 273 -4.77 -33.08 -1.44
C HIS A 273 -4.14 -33.24 -2.84
N GLU A 274 -4.67 -32.54 -3.84
CA GLU A 274 -4.17 -32.51 -5.20
C GLU A 274 -3.13 -31.39 -5.35
N TRP A 275 -1.96 -31.56 -4.72
CA TRP A 275 -0.96 -30.50 -4.55
C TRP A 275 -0.48 -29.88 -5.86
N LYS A 276 -0.29 -30.70 -6.91
CA LYS A 276 0.15 -30.24 -8.24
C LYS A 276 -0.88 -29.31 -8.89
N LEU A 277 -2.13 -29.77 -8.98
CA LEU A 277 -3.22 -28.98 -9.55
C LEU A 277 -3.49 -27.71 -8.75
N SER A 278 -3.34 -27.79 -7.42
CA SER A 278 -3.41 -26.62 -6.54
C SER A 278 -2.30 -25.61 -6.84
N ALA A 279 -1.05 -26.06 -7.01
CA ALA A 279 0.08 -25.19 -7.34
C ALA A 279 -0.07 -24.54 -8.72
N ASP A 280 -0.59 -25.29 -9.71
CA ASP A 280 -0.88 -24.77 -11.04
C ASP A 280 -1.97 -23.70 -11.00
N ALA A 281 -3.05 -23.95 -10.26
CA ALA A 281 -4.13 -22.97 -10.08
C ALA A 281 -3.65 -21.69 -9.37
N TYR A 282 -2.81 -21.81 -8.33
CA TYR A 282 -2.21 -20.61 -7.71
C TYR A 282 -1.24 -19.89 -8.65
N SER A 283 -0.50 -20.62 -9.49
CA SER A 283 0.38 -20.01 -10.49
C SER A 283 -0.42 -19.22 -11.53
N GLU A 284 -1.58 -19.73 -11.95
CA GLU A 284 -2.51 -19.00 -12.82
C GLU A 284 -3.06 -17.73 -12.16
N SER A 285 -3.30 -17.76 -10.85
CA SER A 285 -3.68 -16.56 -10.09
C SER A 285 -2.57 -15.52 -10.08
N ILE A 286 -1.33 -15.93 -9.79
CA ILE A 286 -0.14 -15.06 -9.73
C ILE A 286 0.20 -14.45 -11.10
N LYS A 287 -0.04 -15.18 -12.20
CA LYS A 287 0.14 -14.63 -13.56
C LYS A 287 -0.76 -13.44 -13.85
N ARG A 288 -1.97 -13.44 -13.29
CA ARG A 288 -2.97 -12.37 -13.47
C ARG A 288 -2.70 -11.21 -12.51
N ASP A 289 -2.32 -11.53 -11.28
CA ASP A 289 -1.88 -10.55 -10.28
C ASP A 289 -0.56 -10.98 -9.64
N GLY A 290 0.53 -10.39 -10.11
CA GLY A 290 1.89 -10.67 -9.64
C GLY A 290 2.15 -10.26 -8.18
N VAL A 291 1.24 -9.49 -7.56
CA VAL A 291 1.38 -9.00 -6.18
C VAL A 291 0.46 -9.77 -5.21
N PHE A 292 -0.18 -10.86 -5.66
CA PHE A 292 -1.14 -11.58 -4.83
C PHE A 292 -0.48 -12.48 -3.77
N LEU A 293 -0.11 -11.86 -2.64
CA LEU A 293 0.62 -12.47 -1.52
C LEU A 293 0.01 -13.80 -1.05
N THR A 294 -1.31 -13.87 -0.89
CA THR A 294 -2.00 -15.07 -0.40
C THR A 294 -1.77 -16.28 -1.31
N CYS A 295 -1.77 -16.08 -2.63
CA CYS A 295 -1.52 -17.16 -3.59
C CYS A 295 -0.07 -17.61 -3.60
N VAL A 296 0.88 -16.68 -3.48
CA VAL A 296 2.31 -17.02 -3.34
C VAL A 296 2.54 -17.86 -2.08
N MET A 297 1.94 -17.45 -0.96
CA MET A 297 2.01 -18.20 0.30
C MET A 297 1.41 -19.61 0.18
N ASN A 298 0.22 -19.73 -0.41
CA ASN A 298 -0.46 -21.02 -0.54
C ASN A 298 0.27 -21.94 -1.55
N ARG A 299 0.88 -21.38 -2.60
CA ARG A 299 1.72 -22.13 -3.53
C ARG A 299 2.97 -22.67 -2.85
N ALA A 300 3.64 -21.88 -2.00
CA ALA A 300 4.76 -22.35 -1.19
C ALA A 300 4.37 -23.55 -0.30
N ALA A 301 3.17 -23.53 0.28
CA ALA A 301 2.66 -24.67 1.05
C ALA A 301 2.45 -25.93 0.18
N CYS A 302 1.98 -25.77 -1.05
CA CYS A 302 1.87 -26.88 -2.01
C CYS A 302 3.26 -27.46 -2.32
N PHE A 303 4.25 -26.61 -2.58
CA PHE A 303 5.63 -27.06 -2.87
C PHE A 303 6.26 -27.79 -1.69
N LEU A 304 6.00 -27.36 -0.45
CA LEU A 304 6.39 -28.11 0.76
C LEU A 304 5.76 -29.51 0.79
N CYS A 305 4.46 -29.63 0.52
CA CYS A 305 3.77 -30.93 0.45
C CYS A 305 4.28 -31.83 -0.69
N MET A 306 4.83 -31.24 -1.76
CA MET A 306 5.43 -31.97 -2.89
C MET A 306 6.93 -32.28 -2.71
N ALA A 307 7.52 -31.92 -1.57
CA ALA A 307 8.95 -32.06 -1.27
C ALA A 307 9.88 -31.28 -2.23
N GLU A 308 9.39 -30.18 -2.81
CA GLU A 308 10.15 -29.32 -3.70
C GLU A 308 10.63 -28.08 -2.97
N TYR A 309 11.59 -28.30 -2.08
CA TYR A 309 11.99 -27.31 -1.09
C TYR A 309 12.57 -26.03 -1.69
N LYS A 310 13.34 -26.12 -2.78
CA LYS A 310 13.93 -24.94 -3.47
C LYS A 310 12.85 -23.96 -3.96
N ARG A 311 11.80 -24.47 -4.62
CA ARG A 311 10.67 -23.65 -5.08
C ARG A 311 9.88 -23.04 -3.91
N ALA A 312 9.72 -23.80 -2.83
CA ALA A 312 9.08 -23.28 -1.62
C ALA A 312 9.89 -22.15 -0.97
N ILE A 313 11.23 -22.26 -0.96
CA ILE A 313 12.14 -21.23 -0.44
C ILE A 313 12.04 -19.94 -1.26
N GLU A 314 12.03 -20.07 -2.59
CA GLU A 314 11.86 -18.93 -3.52
C GLU A 314 10.53 -18.22 -3.28
N ASP A 315 9.42 -18.97 -3.24
CA ASP A 315 8.09 -18.39 -3.00
C ASP A 315 7.97 -17.75 -1.61
N CYS A 316 8.52 -18.36 -0.57
CA CYS A 316 8.52 -17.76 0.77
C CYS A 316 9.37 -16.48 0.82
N THR A 317 10.50 -16.46 0.11
CA THR A 317 11.39 -15.28 0.04
C THR A 317 10.72 -14.15 -0.74
N LEU A 318 10.07 -14.47 -1.86
CA LEU A 318 9.24 -13.52 -2.61
C LEU A 318 8.12 -12.96 -1.74
N ALA A 319 7.39 -13.82 -1.03
CA ALA A 319 6.30 -13.41 -0.16
C ALA A 319 6.78 -12.51 1.00
N LEU A 320 7.94 -12.78 1.59
CA LEU A 320 8.54 -11.90 2.61
C LEU A 320 8.94 -10.54 2.03
N ALA A 321 9.46 -10.50 0.80
CA ALA A 321 9.78 -9.24 0.12
C ALA A 321 8.50 -8.44 -0.20
N LEU A 322 7.44 -9.10 -0.68
CA LEU A 322 6.13 -8.47 -0.91
C LEU A 322 5.54 -7.93 0.41
N LEU A 323 5.61 -8.69 1.50
CA LEU A 323 5.12 -8.27 2.81
C LEU A 323 5.92 -7.10 3.39
N GLY A 324 7.25 -7.05 3.15
CA GLY A 324 8.10 -5.94 3.57
C GLY A 324 7.82 -4.63 2.82
N ASN A 325 7.32 -4.73 1.59
CA ASN A 325 6.99 -3.57 0.73
C ASN A 325 5.54 -3.08 0.87
N MET A 326 4.68 -3.81 1.60
CA MET A 326 3.28 -3.44 1.81
C MET A 326 3.17 -2.33 2.87
N PRO A 327 2.41 -1.23 2.61
CA PRO A 327 2.29 -0.13 3.56
C PRO A 327 1.65 -0.60 4.88
N ALA A 328 2.16 -0.07 5.99
CA ALA A 328 1.75 -0.49 7.34
C ALA A 328 0.26 -0.22 7.64
N SER A 329 -0.38 0.67 6.88
CA SER A 329 -1.80 1.03 6.98
C SER A 329 -2.75 -0.08 6.49
N GLU A 330 -2.28 -0.97 5.60
CA GLU A 330 -3.12 -2.00 4.98
C GLU A 330 -3.28 -3.27 5.83
N ILE A 331 -2.36 -3.54 6.76
CA ILE A 331 -2.34 -4.78 7.53
C ILE A 331 -2.38 -4.47 9.02
N ALA A 332 -3.44 -4.95 9.71
CA ALA A 332 -3.48 -4.94 11.16
C ALA A 332 -2.22 -5.63 11.74
N GLN A 333 -1.61 -5.04 12.76
CA GLN A 333 -0.34 -5.49 13.33
C GLN A 333 -0.33 -7.00 13.67
N ASP A 334 -1.46 -7.54 14.13
CA ASP A 334 -1.63 -8.97 14.42
C ASP A 334 -1.60 -9.85 13.16
N ARG A 335 -2.23 -9.39 12.06
CA ARG A 335 -2.19 -10.09 10.77
C ARG A 335 -0.76 -10.07 10.21
N TYR A 336 -0.04 -8.96 10.33
CA TYR A 336 1.36 -8.86 9.89
C TYR A 336 2.26 -9.86 10.63
N ARG A 337 2.12 -9.92 11.96
CA ARG A 337 2.85 -10.90 12.79
C ARG A 337 2.52 -12.34 12.41
N TYR A 338 1.25 -12.66 12.17
CA TYR A 338 0.83 -13.99 11.73
C TYR A 338 1.44 -14.38 10.38
N LEU A 339 1.43 -13.46 9.40
CA LEU A 339 2.01 -13.69 8.07
C LEU A 339 3.52 -13.92 8.14
N LEU A 340 4.25 -13.10 8.92
CA LEU A 340 5.69 -13.28 9.16
C LEU A 340 5.99 -14.63 9.83
N THR A 341 5.26 -14.97 10.89
CA THR A 341 5.43 -16.24 11.61
C THR A 341 5.25 -17.42 10.66
N THR A 342 4.18 -17.40 9.85
CA THR A 342 3.85 -18.46 8.89
C THR A 342 4.91 -18.59 7.80
N LEU A 343 5.37 -17.48 7.23
CA LEU A 343 6.36 -17.47 6.15
C LEU A 343 7.73 -17.93 6.62
N HIS A 344 8.22 -17.40 7.74
CA HIS A 344 9.48 -17.83 8.33
C HIS A 344 9.45 -19.30 8.75
N ALA A 345 8.32 -19.78 9.32
CA ALA A 345 8.19 -21.20 9.66
C ALA A 345 8.24 -22.10 8.42
N ARG A 346 7.53 -21.75 7.34
CA ARG A 346 7.53 -22.51 6.08
C ARG A 346 8.90 -22.51 5.41
N ARG A 347 9.56 -21.35 5.35
CA ARG A 347 10.89 -21.22 4.75
C ARG A 347 11.96 -21.93 5.58
N GLY A 348 11.90 -21.79 6.90
CA GLY A 348 12.79 -22.48 7.84
C GLY A 348 12.66 -24.00 7.71
N ALA A 349 11.43 -24.52 7.67
CA ALA A 349 11.18 -25.92 7.39
C ALA A 349 11.77 -26.33 6.02
N ALA A 350 11.48 -25.59 4.96
CA ALA A 350 12.00 -25.88 3.62
C ALA A 350 13.53 -25.95 3.59
N TYR A 351 14.23 -25.03 4.27
CA TYR A 351 15.68 -25.05 4.41
C TYR A 351 16.17 -26.29 5.17
N CYS A 352 15.55 -26.62 6.30
CA CYS A 352 15.90 -27.82 7.06
C CYS A 352 15.73 -29.10 6.23
N TRP A 353 14.64 -29.21 5.47
CA TRP A 353 14.40 -30.36 4.59
C TRP A 353 15.32 -30.37 3.35
N ASN A 354 15.81 -29.22 2.91
CA ASN A 354 16.81 -29.07 1.84
C ASN A 354 18.26 -29.20 2.36
N ASP A 355 18.45 -29.72 3.57
CA ASP A 355 19.75 -29.95 4.23
C ASP A 355 20.55 -28.67 4.57
N ASP A 356 19.93 -27.49 4.45
CA ASP A 356 20.50 -26.22 4.89
C ASP A 356 20.03 -25.86 6.29
N LEU A 357 20.61 -26.55 7.25
CA LEU A 357 20.17 -26.48 8.64
C LEU A 357 20.46 -25.12 9.29
N ALA A 358 21.56 -24.46 8.90
CA ALA A 358 21.95 -23.17 9.45
C ALA A 358 20.90 -22.09 9.10
N ARG A 359 20.55 -21.94 7.81
CA ARG A 359 19.50 -21.00 7.40
C ARG A 359 18.13 -21.41 7.96
N GLY A 360 17.83 -22.71 7.98
CA GLY A 360 16.60 -23.23 8.56
C GLY A 360 16.39 -22.84 10.02
N VAL A 361 17.40 -23.03 10.86
CA VAL A 361 17.36 -22.62 12.28
C VAL A 361 17.19 -21.10 12.41
N THR A 362 17.88 -20.30 11.60
CA THR A 362 17.71 -18.84 11.66
C THR A 362 16.27 -18.40 11.36
N ASP A 363 15.64 -18.98 10.35
CA ASP A 363 14.25 -18.68 10.00
C ASP A 363 13.27 -19.20 11.05
N LEU A 364 13.49 -20.39 11.63
CA LEU A 364 12.67 -20.91 12.71
C LEU A 364 12.78 -20.04 13.99
N ARG A 365 13.95 -19.47 14.29
CA ARG A 365 14.11 -18.48 15.37
C ARG A 365 13.33 -17.20 15.09
N MET A 366 13.36 -16.72 13.86
CA MET A 366 12.55 -15.55 13.46
C MET A 366 11.05 -15.85 13.60
N ALA A 367 10.60 -17.03 13.18
CA ALA A 367 9.22 -17.47 13.36
C ALA A 367 8.84 -17.53 14.85
N ALA A 368 9.69 -18.09 15.70
CA ALA A 368 9.48 -18.15 17.15
C ALA A 368 9.40 -16.75 17.79
N ALA A 369 10.15 -15.77 17.28
CA ALA A 369 10.13 -14.39 17.78
C ALA A 369 8.82 -13.65 17.45
N TYR A 370 8.23 -13.91 16.27
CA TYR A 370 6.98 -13.25 15.86
C TYR A 370 5.72 -13.94 16.37
N ARG A 371 5.82 -15.22 16.77
CA ARG A 371 4.72 -16.05 17.27
C ARG A 371 3.93 -15.37 18.39
N ASP A 372 2.63 -15.64 18.42
CA ASP A 372 1.78 -15.35 19.57
C ASP A 372 2.04 -16.38 20.68
N PRO A 373 2.49 -15.98 21.88
CA PRO A 373 2.79 -16.90 22.99
C PRO A 373 1.64 -17.85 23.34
N ASP A 374 0.39 -17.43 23.10
CA ASP A 374 -0.81 -18.22 23.41
C ASP A 374 -1.17 -19.24 22.31
N SER A 375 -0.55 -19.17 21.12
CA SER A 375 -0.87 -20.04 19.98
C SER A 375 -0.15 -21.38 20.09
N ASN A 376 -0.87 -22.51 20.09
CA ASN A 376 -0.29 -23.87 20.19
C ASN A 376 0.30 -24.38 18.86
N ASP A 377 1.31 -23.68 18.33
CA ASP A 377 1.99 -24.05 17.09
C ASP A 377 3.23 -24.92 17.36
N GLY A 378 3.47 -25.94 16.52
CA GLY A 378 4.61 -26.88 16.62
C GLY A 378 6.00 -26.26 16.40
N ILE A 379 6.09 -24.97 16.10
CA ILE A 379 7.30 -24.26 15.67
C ILE A 379 8.44 -24.36 16.70
N ILE A 380 8.15 -24.27 18.01
CA ILE A 380 9.20 -24.39 19.04
C ILE A 380 9.77 -25.81 19.09
N ALA A 381 8.92 -26.83 18.94
CA ALA A 381 9.38 -28.21 18.91
C ALA A 381 10.26 -28.44 17.67
N ASP A 382 9.84 -27.95 16.51
CA ASP A 382 10.60 -28.04 15.27
C ASP A 382 11.94 -27.30 15.38
N LEU A 383 11.97 -26.11 16.00
CA LEU A 383 13.19 -25.35 16.26
C LEU A 383 14.16 -26.13 17.17
N GLN A 384 13.66 -26.72 18.25
CA GLN A 384 14.50 -27.51 19.16
C GLN A 384 15.12 -28.72 18.47
N VAL A 385 14.34 -29.43 17.64
CA VAL A 385 14.83 -30.56 16.85
C VAL A 385 15.88 -30.09 15.84
N ALA A 386 15.63 -28.99 15.12
CA ALA A 386 16.58 -28.43 14.17
C ALA A 386 17.89 -27.98 14.84
N GLU A 387 17.83 -27.35 16.02
CA GLU A 387 19.01 -26.95 16.78
C GLU A 387 19.82 -28.14 17.29
N GLN A 388 19.16 -29.21 17.76
CA GLN A 388 19.84 -30.45 18.16
C GLN A 388 20.59 -31.08 16.99
N LEU A 389 19.92 -31.23 15.84
CA LEU A 389 20.54 -31.75 14.61
C LEU A 389 21.72 -30.89 14.14
N MET A 390 21.68 -29.59 14.39
CA MET A 390 22.75 -28.66 14.02
C MET A 390 23.98 -28.85 14.89
N VAL A 391 23.78 -29.01 16.20
CA VAL A 391 24.84 -29.31 17.15
C VAL A 391 25.46 -30.68 16.88
N GLU A 392 24.64 -31.69 16.60
CA GLU A 392 25.11 -33.04 16.25
C GLU A 392 26.00 -33.05 15.00
N ARG A 393 25.67 -32.23 14.00
CA ARG A 393 26.46 -32.09 12.77
C ARG A 393 27.67 -31.17 12.91
N GLY A 394 27.89 -30.58 14.09
CA GLY A 394 28.96 -29.61 14.32
C GLY A 394 28.83 -28.34 13.48
N LEU A 395 27.63 -28.05 12.97
CA LEU A 395 27.36 -26.85 12.20
C LEU A 395 27.24 -25.69 13.19
N THR A 396 28.16 -24.73 13.09
CA THR A 396 27.98 -23.46 13.78
C THR A 396 27.22 -22.54 12.85
N ILE A 397 26.25 -21.79 13.39
CA ILE A 397 25.71 -20.66 12.64
C ILE A 397 26.87 -19.67 12.61
N ASP A 398 27.43 -19.45 11.43
CA ASP A 398 28.32 -18.32 11.16
C ASP A 398 27.50 -17.03 11.29
N THR A 399 27.05 -16.73 12.51
CA THR A 399 26.96 -15.37 12.98
C THR A 399 28.38 -14.86 13.11
N ALA A 400 29.11 -14.75 12.00
CA ALA A 400 29.94 -13.58 11.80
C ALA A 400 28.97 -12.40 11.69
N GLN A 401 28.25 -12.13 12.78
CA GLN A 401 27.49 -10.91 12.96
C GLN A 401 28.58 -9.86 12.84
N ASP A 402 28.53 -9.09 11.75
CA ASP A 402 29.44 -7.97 11.58
C ASP A 402 29.46 -7.22 12.93
N PRO A 403 30.63 -6.92 13.51
CA PRO A 403 30.70 -6.11 14.72
C PRO A 403 29.80 -4.87 14.65
N LEU A 404 29.55 -4.33 13.44
CA LEU A 404 28.61 -3.24 13.19
C LEU A 404 27.12 -3.63 13.34
N ASP A 405 26.72 -4.86 13.05
CA ASP A 405 25.32 -5.32 13.20
C ASP A 405 24.92 -5.44 14.67
N ASN A 406 25.84 -5.86 15.54
CA ASN A 406 25.64 -5.81 16.99
C ASN A 406 25.47 -4.38 17.50
N LEU A 407 26.25 -3.43 16.96
CA LEU A 407 26.12 -2.01 17.27
C LEU A 407 24.79 -1.43 16.75
N LEU A 408 24.36 -1.83 15.54
CA LEU A 408 23.05 -1.46 14.98
C LEU A 408 21.91 -1.93 15.88
N GLN A 409 21.97 -3.17 16.37
CA GLN A 409 20.95 -3.71 17.26
C GLN A 409 20.95 -3.00 18.62
N LYS A 410 22.13 -2.67 19.16
CA LYS A 410 22.26 -1.85 20.36
C LYS A 410 21.65 -0.46 20.15
N ALA A 411 21.95 0.21 19.04
CA ALA A 411 21.38 1.51 18.70
C ALA A 411 19.84 1.46 18.56
N ALA A 412 19.31 0.42 17.91
CA ALA A 412 17.87 0.19 17.82
C ALA A 412 17.24 -0.05 19.20
N SER A 413 17.92 -0.78 20.09
CA SER A 413 17.43 -0.99 21.46
C SER A 413 17.33 0.30 22.27
N LEU A 414 18.26 1.25 22.07
CA LEU A 414 18.21 2.58 22.69
C LEU A 414 17.09 3.43 22.12
N TYR A 415 16.87 3.36 20.80
CA TYR A 415 15.73 4.00 20.15
C TYR A 415 14.39 3.57 20.75
N TYR A 416 14.18 2.26 20.95
CA TYR A 416 12.95 1.75 21.57
C TYR A 416 12.83 2.10 23.06
N ARG A 417 13.95 2.32 23.74
CA ARG A 417 13.98 2.88 25.11
C ARG A 417 13.77 4.41 25.14
N GLN A 418 13.52 5.03 23.99
CA GLN A 418 13.33 6.47 23.80
C GLN A 418 14.57 7.33 24.11
N ASP A 419 15.75 6.71 24.21
CA ASP A 419 17.02 7.43 24.32
C ASP A 419 17.55 7.75 22.91
N TYR A 420 16.95 8.77 22.30
CA TYR A 420 17.27 9.17 20.92
C TYR A 420 18.66 9.81 20.81
N THR A 421 19.17 10.42 21.88
CA THR A 421 20.50 11.02 21.94
C THR A 421 21.59 9.96 21.82
N ALA A 422 21.56 8.93 22.68
CA ALA A 422 22.55 7.87 22.65
C ALA A 422 22.40 6.98 21.40
N ALA A 423 21.16 6.79 20.92
CA ALA A 423 20.92 6.09 19.65
C ALA A 423 21.55 6.83 18.45
N ALA A 424 21.40 8.16 18.38
CA ALA A 424 22.00 8.97 17.31
C ALA A 424 23.53 8.93 17.32
N GLU A 425 24.16 8.95 18.50
CA GLU A 425 25.62 8.83 18.64
C GLU A 425 26.11 7.47 18.15
N LEU A 426 25.47 6.37 18.57
CA LEU A 426 25.82 5.03 18.06
C LEU A 426 25.63 4.90 16.54
N TYR A 427 24.56 5.47 15.97
CA TYR A 427 24.39 5.45 14.52
C TYR A 427 25.48 6.25 13.79
N ARG A 428 25.96 7.37 14.36
CA ARG A 428 27.11 8.10 13.81
C ARG A 428 28.39 7.26 13.90
N GLU A 429 28.64 6.58 15.01
CA GLU A 429 29.80 5.68 15.14
C GLU A 429 29.78 4.56 14.10
N ILE A 430 28.60 4.00 13.81
CA ILE A 430 28.43 2.98 12.78
C ILE A 430 28.73 3.57 11.40
N LEU A 431 28.26 4.78 11.10
CA LEU A 431 28.51 5.45 9.82
C LEU A 431 29.96 5.93 9.64
N ILE A 432 30.70 6.17 10.73
CA ILE A 432 32.15 6.43 10.68
C ILE A 432 32.89 5.16 10.24
N LYS A 433 32.45 3.98 10.69
CA LYS A 433 33.05 2.70 10.32
C LYS A 433 32.65 2.23 8.92
N ASP A 434 31.37 2.36 8.58
CA ASP A 434 30.81 2.06 7.25
C ASP A 434 29.91 3.22 6.76
N PRO A 435 30.47 4.16 5.97
CA PRO A 435 29.73 5.29 5.40
C PRO A 435 28.62 4.87 4.42
N TYR A 436 28.65 3.64 3.91
CA TYR A 436 27.72 3.13 2.91
C TYR A 436 26.54 2.36 3.51
N ARG A 437 26.47 2.23 4.85
CA ARG A 437 25.35 1.60 5.55
C ARG A 437 24.11 2.49 5.56
N VAL A 438 23.36 2.50 4.46
CA VAL A 438 22.23 3.42 4.27
C VAL A 438 21.08 3.19 5.26
N HIS A 439 20.89 1.97 5.76
CA HIS A 439 19.91 1.69 6.83
C HIS A 439 20.28 2.37 8.15
N ALA A 440 21.56 2.46 8.49
CA ALA A 440 22.03 3.19 9.67
C ALA A 440 21.76 4.69 9.51
N ARG A 441 22.04 5.25 8.34
CA ARG A 441 21.74 6.66 7.99
C ARG A 441 20.25 6.96 8.06
N SER A 442 19.43 6.07 7.50
CA SER A 442 17.98 6.12 7.57
C SER A 442 17.46 6.14 9.01
N ASN A 443 17.99 5.30 9.91
CA ASN A 443 17.59 5.30 11.31
C ASN A 443 18.11 6.53 12.09
N LEU A 444 19.30 7.02 11.76
CA LEU A 444 19.83 8.29 12.28
C LEU A 444 18.90 9.46 11.96
N THR A 445 18.37 9.54 10.72
CA THR A 445 17.46 10.63 10.32
C THR A 445 16.21 10.68 11.20
N VAL A 446 15.68 9.52 11.61
CA VAL A 446 14.52 9.43 12.51
C VAL A 446 14.89 9.94 13.91
N CYS A 447 16.05 9.55 14.44
CA CYS A 447 16.52 10.04 15.75
C CYS A 447 16.69 11.56 15.73
N LEU A 448 17.27 12.12 14.66
CA LEU A 448 17.46 13.57 14.51
C LEU A 448 16.14 14.33 14.40
N LEU A 449 15.16 13.79 13.68
CA LEU A 449 13.79 14.32 13.60
C LEU A 449 13.13 14.39 14.98
N LEU A 450 13.22 13.31 15.77
CA LEU A 450 12.64 13.24 17.12
C LEU A 450 13.35 14.18 18.12
N LEU A 451 14.64 14.45 17.90
CA LEU A 451 15.40 15.43 18.66
C LEU A 451 15.18 16.89 18.20
N GLY A 452 14.37 17.12 17.15
CA GLY A 452 14.12 18.45 16.58
C GLY A 452 15.30 19.05 15.81
N ARG A 453 16.32 18.25 15.46
CA ARG A 453 17.51 18.68 14.70
C ARG A 453 17.24 18.61 13.20
N PHE A 454 16.34 19.47 12.72
CA PHE A 454 15.80 19.37 11.36
C PHE A 454 16.82 19.60 10.25
N HIS A 455 17.78 20.52 10.44
CA HIS A 455 18.82 20.79 9.44
C HIS A 455 19.73 19.58 9.21
N GLU A 456 20.21 18.94 10.27
CA GLU A 456 21.04 17.72 10.15
C GLU A 456 20.25 16.56 9.56
N ALA A 457 18.99 16.42 9.96
CA ALA A 457 18.11 15.40 9.38
C ALA A 457 17.92 15.60 7.87
N ALA A 458 17.86 16.86 7.39
CA ALA A 458 17.76 17.19 5.98
C ALA A 458 19.01 16.77 5.19
N GLU A 459 20.20 17.11 5.69
CA GLU A 459 21.47 16.71 5.07
C GLU A 459 21.60 15.19 4.96
N GLU A 460 21.23 14.43 6.00
CA GLU A 460 21.28 12.98 5.95
C GLU A 460 20.24 12.39 4.97
N CYS A 461 19.06 13.01 4.84
CA CYS A 461 18.05 12.61 3.86
C CYS A 461 18.53 12.86 2.42
N GLU A 462 19.16 14.00 2.15
CA GLU A 462 19.75 14.31 0.84
C GLU A 462 20.82 13.27 0.44
N ARG A 463 21.68 12.87 1.38
CA ARG A 463 22.68 11.80 1.15
C ARG A 463 22.03 10.46 0.80
N ILE A 464 20.89 10.12 1.41
CA ILE A 464 20.14 8.90 1.07
C ILE A 464 19.55 9.02 -0.35
N ILE A 465 18.93 10.15 -0.68
CA ILE A 465 18.34 10.40 -2.00
C ILE A 465 19.42 10.34 -3.10
N HIS A 466 20.58 10.97 -2.87
CA HIS A 466 21.72 10.92 -3.78
C HIS A 466 22.18 9.48 -4.02
N PHE A 467 22.38 8.71 -2.95
CA PHE A 467 22.77 7.31 -3.05
C PHE A 467 21.75 6.49 -3.86
N CYS A 468 20.45 6.67 -3.62
CA CYS A 468 19.40 5.99 -4.40
C CYS A 468 19.42 6.38 -5.88
N ARG A 469 19.73 7.64 -6.22
CA ARG A 469 19.89 8.08 -7.63
C ARG A 469 21.10 7.43 -8.28
N GLU A 470 22.23 7.33 -7.58
CA GLU A 470 23.42 6.63 -8.07
C GLU A 470 23.13 5.14 -8.33
N VAL A 471 22.42 4.46 -7.42
CA VAL A 471 21.99 3.07 -7.60
C VAL A 471 21.13 2.92 -8.86
N ALA A 472 20.16 3.83 -9.06
CA ALA A 472 19.30 3.80 -10.25
C ALA A 472 20.10 4.06 -11.55
N ALA A 473 21.06 4.98 -11.53
CA ALA A 473 21.94 5.24 -12.67
C ALA A 473 22.82 4.02 -13.01
N ALA A 474 23.36 3.34 -11.98
CA ALA A 474 24.17 2.13 -12.16
C ALA A 474 23.36 0.97 -12.77
N LEU A 475 22.09 0.82 -12.39
CA LEU A 475 21.20 -0.20 -12.96
C LEU A 475 20.84 0.05 -14.43
N ASN A 476 20.86 1.31 -14.87
CA ASN A 476 20.58 1.67 -16.26
C ASN A 476 21.79 1.46 -17.20
N GLN A 477 22.97 1.10 -16.68
CA GLN A 477 24.13 0.80 -17.51
C GLN A 477 24.06 -0.65 -18.04
N PRO A 478 24.01 -0.86 -19.37
CA PRO A 478 23.98 -2.20 -19.94
C PRO A 478 25.34 -2.90 -19.72
N GLY A 479 25.38 -3.91 -18.85
CA GLY A 479 26.54 -4.81 -18.72
C GLY A 479 26.87 -5.30 -17.30
N ILE A 480 26.37 -4.67 -16.23
CA ILE A 480 26.76 -5.03 -14.84
C ILE A 480 25.92 -6.18 -14.23
N LEU A 481 24.75 -6.47 -14.78
CA LEU A 481 23.83 -7.49 -14.25
C LEU A 481 23.99 -8.90 -14.87
N SER A 482 24.95 -9.10 -15.79
CA SER A 482 25.15 -10.38 -16.49
C SER A 482 26.26 -11.27 -15.92
N SER A 483 26.70 -11.04 -14.68
CA SER A 483 27.71 -11.90 -14.03
C SER A 483 27.14 -12.53 -12.76
N ASP A 484 26.36 -13.59 -12.95
CA ASP A 484 26.19 -14.62 -11.94
C ASP A 484 27.22 -15.72 -12.24
N GLY A 485 28.24 -15.80 -11.38
CA GLY A 485 29.06 -17.00 -11.10
C GLY A 485 29.71 -17.76 -12.25
N ASN A 486 30.91 -17.34 -12.67
CA ASN A 486 32.02 -18.28 -12.87
C ASN A 486 33.36 -17.51 -12.86
N ASP A 487 34.37 -18.13 -12.26
CA ASP A 487 35.75 -17.63 -12.13
C ASP A 487 36.33 -17.03 -13.42
N ILE A 488 37.17 -16.01 -13.28
CA ILE A 488 38.53 -15.90 -13.86
C ILE A 488 39.24 -14.74 -13.13
N ASP A 489 40.19 -15.11 -12.28
CA ASP A 489 41.42 -14.33 -12.07
C ASP A 489 42.04 -14.07 -13.46
N SER A 490 42.06 -12.82 -13.91
CA SER A 490 43.06 -12.38 -14.88
C SER A 490 43.25 -10.87 -14.78
N ASP A 491 44.51 -10.52 -14.54
CA ASP A 491 45.08 -9.18 -14.51
C ASP A 491 44.70 -8.31 -15.72
N ASP A 492 44.79 -7.00 -15.50
CA ASP A 492 45.02 -5.94 -16.49
C ASP A 492 44.04 -5.85 -17.67
N GLU A 493 43.12 -4.88 -17.61
CA GLU A 493 43.03 -3.86 -18.67
C GLU A 493 42.23 -2.63 -18.20
N ILE A 494 42.94 -1.52 -18.10
CA ILE A 494 42.42 -0.17 -17.94
C ILE A 494 41.77 0.22 -19.28
N PHE A 495 40.45 0.38 -19.31
CA PHE A 495 39.76 1.03 -20.41
C PHE A 495 39.46 2.47 -19.99
N GLU A 496 40.34 3.40 -20.39
CA GLU A 496 40.09 4.84 -20.34
C GLU A 496 38.91 5.14 -21.29
N LEU A 497 37.79 5.64 -20.73
CA LEU A 497 36.76 6.30 -21.49
C LEU A 497 36.84 7.79 -21.19
N GLU A 498 37.11 8.53 -22.24
CA GLU A 498 37.22 9.99 -22.33
C GLU A 498 35.99 10.66 -21.69
N ASP A 499 36.24 11.48 -20.66
CA ASP A 499 35.27 12.43 -20.14
C ASP A 499 35.14 13.59 -21.13
N GLU A 500 33.93 13.85 -21.63
CA GLU A 500 33.59 15.08 -22.33
C GLU A 500 33.64 16.25 -21.32
N GLU A 501 34.68 17.09 -21.43
CA GLU A 501 34.80 18.33 -20.66
C GLU A 501 33.82 19.40 -21.17
N ASP A 502 33.00 19.90 -20.26
CA ASP A 502 32.16 21.10 -20.41
C ASP A 502 33.08 22.34 -20.29
N GLU A 503 33.23 23.08 -21.39
CA GLU A 503 34.06 24.29 -21.52
C GLU A 503 33.54 25.44 -20.63
N GLY A 504 34.40 25.92 -19.72
CA GLY A 504 34.01 26.95 -18.75
C GLY A 504 35.16 27.69 -18.07
N ASP A 505 35.90 28.47 -18.86
CA ASP A 505 36.63 29.69 -18.50
C ASP A 505 38.04 29.61 -17.88
N ARG A 506 38.87 30.51 -18.39
CA ARG A 506 40.32 30.52 -18.44
C ARG A 506 40.87 31.47 -17.37
N PHE A 507 41.73 31.01 -16.47
CA PHE A 507 42.76 31.88 -15.87
C PHE A 507 44.06 31.14 -15.54
N THR A 508 45.13 31.57 -16.19
CA THR A 508 46.49 31.05 -16.05
C THR A 508 47.20 31.66 -14.85
N SER A 509 47.87 30.84 -14.04
CA SER A 509 49.17 31.19 -13.46
C SER A 509 49.96 29.93 -13.12
N SER A 510 51.09 29.80 -13.79
CA SER A 510 52.18 28.87 -13.53
C SER A 510 52.83 29.20 -12.17
N GLU A 511 52.94 28.20 -11.28
CA GLU A 511 54.04 28.01 -10.31
C GLU A 511 53.78 26.76 -9.46
N GLY A 512 54.79 25.88 -9.29
CA GLY A 512 54.80 24.85 -8.23
C GLY A 512 54.90 23.39 -8.68
N VAL A 513 56.08 22.98 -9.16
CA VAL A 513 56.47 21.56 -9.29
C VAL A 513 56.73 21.01 -7.88
N GLU A 514 55.71 20.49 -7.19
CA GLU A 514 55.87 19.60 -6.01
C GLU A 514 54.58 18.86 -5.55
N ALA A 515 53.57 18.65 -6.41
CA ALA A 515 52.27 18.07 -6.02
C ALA A 515 52.03 16.60 -6.45
N GLY A 516 53.03 15.88 -6.96
CA GLY A 516 52.83 14.56 -7.61
C GLY A 516 52.60 13.35 -6.68
N ARG A 517 52.96 13.43 -5.39
CA ARG A 517 52.83 12.28 -4.46
C ARG A 517 51.53 12.25 -3.65
N GLU A 518 50.85 13.39 -3.51
CA GLU A 518 49.54 13.45 -2.83
C GLU A 518 48.36 13.23 -3.76
N GLY A 519 48.51 13.48 -5.07
CA GLY A 519 47.49 13.20 -6.09
C GLY A 519 47.19 11.71 -6.20
N GLY A 520 48.21 10.88 -6.46
CA GLY A 520 48.03 9.42 -6.60
C GLY A 520 47.48 8.71 -5.35
N ARG A 521 47.74 9.25 -4.15
CA ARG A 521 47.16 8.71 -2.90
C ARG A 521 45.70 9.13 -2.73
N ARG A 522 45.33 10.34 -3.16
CA ARG A 522 43.92 10.80 -3.21
C ARG A 522 43.12 10.05 -4.25
N ASP A 523 43.72 9.78 -5.42
CA ASP A 523 43.05 9.06 -6.51
C ASP A 523 42.86 7.59 -6.18
N TYR A 524 43.83 6.93 -5.54
CA TYR A 524 43.67 5.55 -5.03
C TYR A 524 42.58 5.44 -3.95
N VAL A 525 42.51 6.39 -3.01
CA VAL A 525 41.47 6.42 -1.97
C VAL A 525 40.10 6.69 -2.59
N ARG A 526 40.02 7.59 -3.58
CA ARG A 526 38.80 7.89 -4.33
C ARG A 526 38.33 6.65 -5.10
N ASP A 527 39.21 5.95 -5.81
CA ASP A 527 38.85 4.75 -6.57
C ASP A 527 38.40 3.60 -5.66
N ARG A 528 39.07 3.40 -4.52
CA ARG A 528 38.64 2.44 -3.49
C ARG A 528 37.25 2.78 -2.94
N MET A 529 36.99 4.06 -2.62
CA MET A 529 35.68 4.52 -2.17
C MET A 529 34.60 4.29 -3.23
N THR A 530 34.92 4.54 -4.51
CA THR A 530 33.99 4.31 -5.63
C THR A 530 33.67 2.82 -5.77
N ARG A 531 34.65 1.92 -5.62
CA ARG A 531 34.44 0.46 -5.62
C ARG A 531 33.58 -0.01 -4.45
N GLU A 532 33.89 0.44 -3.23
CA GLU A 532 33.12 0.12 -2.03
C GLU A 532 31.67 0.64 -2.13
N ARG A 533 31.48 1.86 -2.69
CA ARG A 533 30.16 2.46 -2.96
C ARG A 533 29.38 1.65 -4.01
N ARG A 534 30.02 1.24 -5.11
CA ARG A 534 29.41 0.40 -6.15
C ARG A 534 29.04 -0.99 -5.61
N ALA A 535 29.87 -1.60 -4.78
CA ALA A 535 29.57 -2.87 -4.13
C ALA A 535 28.37 -2.75 -3.16
N ALA A 536 28.28 -1.64 -2.41
CA ALA A 536 27.12 -1.35 -1.55
C ALA A 536 25.85 -1.12 -2.37
N ALA A 537 25.96 -0.40 -3.49
CA ALA A 537 24.86 -0.19 -4.43
C ALA A 537 24.36 -1.50 -5.04
N ALA A 538 25.27 -2.41 -5.44
CA ALA A 538 24.93 -3.73 -5.95
C ALA A 538 24.17 -4.56 -4.90
N LYS A 539 24.68 -4.62 -3.66
CA LYS A 539 24.00 -5.31 -2.54
C LYS A 539 22.61 -4.74 -2.24
N LEU A 540 22.45 -3.42 -2.34
CA LEU A 540 21.14 -2.77 -2.14
C LEU A 540 20.22 -2.95 -3.35
N SER A 541 20.73 -3.13 -4.56
CA SER A 541 19.92 -3.36 -5.76
C SER A 541 19.31 -4.77 -5.81
N GLN A 542 20.06 -5.78 -5.32
CA GLN A 542 19.61 -7.18 -5.24
C GLN A 542 18.39 -7.36 -4.33
N ASN A 543 18.27 -6.49 -3.31
CA ASN A 543 17.12 -6.46 -2.42
C ASN A 543 16.23 -5.30 -2.88
N SER A 544 14.97 -5.52 -3.24
CA SER A 544 14.02 -4.47 -3.70
C SER A 544 13.79 -3.29 -2.72
N SER A 545 14.50 -3.29 -1.60
CA SER A 545 14.62 -2.27 -0.55
C SER A 545 15.01 -0.85 -0.99
N HIS A 546 15.67 -0.65 -2.14
CA HIS A 546 16.15 0.69 -2.52
C HIS A 546 15.02 1.68 -2.87
N VAL A 547 13.92 1.21 -3.47
CA VAL A 547 12.72 2.02 -3.76
C VAL A 547 12.03 2.44 -2.46
N TYR A 548 11.89 1.50 -1.53
CA TYR A 548 11.30 1.75 -0.22
C TYR A 548 12.16 2.67 0.65
N LEU A 549 13.48 2.59 0.52
CA LEU A 549 14.42 3.49 1.17
C LEU A 549 14.28 4.93 0.64
N LEU A 550 14.10 5.09 -0.67
CA LEU A 550 13.83 6.37 -1.31
C LEU A 550 12.50 6.96 -0.84
N LEU A 551 11.44 6.15 -0.78
CA LEU A 551 10.14 6.55 -0.21
C LEU A 551 10.30 7.08 1.22
N LYS A 552 10.98 6.33 2.09
CA LYS A 552 11.27 6.74 3.47
C LYS A 552 12.06 8.05 3.54
N ALA A 553 13.03 8.24 2.64
CA ALA A 553 13.79 9.47 2.57
C ALA A 553 12.89 10.67 2.21
N TYR A 554 12.02 10.55 1.20
CA TYR A 554 11.08 11.63 0.84
C TYR A 554 10.10 11.97 1.95
N VAL A 555 9.50 10.99 2.61
CA VAL A 555 8.56 11.24 3.72
C VAL A 555 9.27 11.93 4.89
N ARG A 556 10.49 11.50 5.24
CA ARG A 556 11.27 12.15 6.30
C ARG A 556 11.75 13.54 5.89
N MET A 557 12.14 13.72 4.63
CA MET A 557 12.50 15.02 4.08
C MET A 557 11.33 16.00 4.19
N ALA A 558 10.12 15.57 3.84
CA ALA A 558 8.91 16.35 4.06
C ALA A 558 8.70 16.69 5.55
N ALA A 559 8.87 15.72 6.45
CA ALA A 559 8.75 15.96 7.90
C ALA A 559 9.78 16.97 8.43
N THR A 560 11.04 16.95 7.94
CA THR A 560 12.04 17.96 8.33
C THR A 560 11.64 19.36 7.88
N HIS A 561 11.15 19.52 6.64
CA HIS A 561 10.70 20.80 6.10
C HIS A 561 9.44 21.32 6.81
N CYS A 562 8.54 20.41 7.23
CA CYS A 562 7.43 20.75 8.13
C CYS A 562 7.94 21.32 9.47
N GLY A 563 8.98 20.72 10.06
CA GLY A 563 9.64 21.20 11.27
C GLY A 563 10.32 22.56 11.09
N LEU A 564 10.92 22.80 9.91
CA LEU A 564 11.50 24.09 9.51
C LEU A 564 10.44 25.13 9.08
N LYS A 565 9.14 24.77 9.09
CA LYS A 565 8.01 25.58 8.63
C LYS A 565 8.05 25.95 7.13
N ASP A 566 8.83 25.23 6.34
CA ASP A 566 8.84 25.34 4.88
C ASP A 566 7.83 24.37 4.27
N TYR A 567 6.55 24.73 4.33
CA TYR A 567 5.46 23.85 3.91
C TYR A 567 5.45 23.59 2.39
N ARG A 568 6.00 24.50 1.57
CA ARG A 568 6.04 24.30 0.11
C ARG A 568 6.98 23.16 -0.27
N LYS A 569 8.21 23.19 0.23
CA LYS A 569 9.17 22.09 -0.01
C LYS A 569 8.67 20.77 0.58
N ALA A 570 8.05 20.82 1.75
CA ALA A 570 7.45 19.61 2.33
C ALA A 570 6.36 19.00 1.42
N HIS A 571 5.57 19.81 0.72
CA HIS A 571 4.56 19.34 -0.22
C HIS A 571 5.19 18.62 -1.42
N GLU A 572 6.21 19.22 -2.02
CA GLU A 572 6.93 18.66 -3.18
C GLU A 572 7.50 17.27 -2.87
N PHE A 573 8.07 17.09 -1.67
CA PHE A 573 8.58 15.78 -1.26
C PHE A 573 7.48 14.76 -0.99
N LEU A 574 6.31 15.17 -0.47
CA LEU A 574 5.16 14.27 -0.34
C LEU A 574 4.58 13.86 -1.70
N GLU A 575 4.55 14.77 -2.67
CA GLU A 575 4.17 14.42 -4.05
C GLU A 575 5.15 13.40 -4.66
N LEU A 576 6.45 13.56 -4.45
CA LEU A 576 7.46 12.59 -4.89
C LEU A 576 7.26 11.23 -4.20
N ALA A 577 6.90 11.22 -2.92
CA ALA A 577 6.56 9.99 -2.20
C ALA A 577 5.29 9.32 -2.78
N LEU A 578 4.24 10.10 -3.07
CA LEU A 578 3.00 9.60 -3.67
C LEU A 578 3.20 9.04 -5.09
N ARG A 579 4.19 9.54 -5.85
CA ARG A 579 4.55 8.92 -7.14
C ARG A 579 5.09 7.50 -6.98
N ILE A 580 5.72 7.19 -5.84
CA ILE A 580 6.20 5.83 -5.52
C ILE A 580 5.04 4.98 -4.98
N THR A 581 4.23 5.51 -4.06
CA THR A 581 3.09 4.81 -3.44
C THR A 581 1.79 5.61 -3.56
N PRO A 582 1.13 5.62 -4.73
CA PRO A 582 -0.04 6.45 -4.99
C PRO A 582 -1.32 5.99 -4.27
N TYR A 583 -1.28 4.80 -3.64
CA TYR A 583 -2.43 4.18 -2.98
C TYR A 583 -2.38 4.28 -1.45
N ASP A 584 -1.34 4.88 -0.89
CA ASP A 584 -1.23 5.08 0.55
C ASP A 584 -2.15 6.23 0.97
N ASN A 585 -3.31 5.89 1.56
CA ASN A 585 -4.32 6.88 1.95
C ASN A 585 -3.79 7.82 3.04
N ASP A 586 -2.93 7.34 3.95
CA ASP A 586 -2.38 8.17 5.04
C ASP A 586 -1.44 9.24 4.45
N LEU A 587 -0.59 8.84 3.50
CA LEU A 587 0.31 9.74 2.79
C LEU A 587 -0.46 10.77 1.94
N LEU A 588 -1.55 10.33 1.31
CA LEU A 588 -2.43 11.20 0.53
C LEU A 588 -3.14 12.23 1.43
N ASP A 589 -3.66 11.79 2.57
CA ASP A 589 -4.28 12.66 3.57
C ASP A 589 -3.29 13.69 4.12
N ASP A 590 -2.06 13.28 4.42
CA ASP A 590 -1.01 14.20 4.88
C ASP A 590 -0.60 15.21 3.80
N CYS A 591 -0.55 14.79 2.54
CA CYS A 591 -0.32 15.69 1.41
C CYS A 591 -1.45 16.73 1.28
N ASN A 592 -2.70 16.28 1.37
CA ASN A 592 -3.89 17.15 1.30
C ASN A 592 -3.93 18.15 2.46
N ARG A 593 -3.65 17.70 3.69
CA ARG A 593 -3.55 18.59 4.87
C ARG A 593 -2.50 19.67 4.68
N LEU A 594 -1.36 19.31 4.08
CA LEU A 594 -0.28 20.26 3.82
C LEU A 594 -0.68 21.27 2.73
N ALA A 595 -1.37 20.82 1.68
CA ALA A 595 -1.92 21.68 0.64
C ALA A 595 -2.91 22.72 1.21
N GLU A 596 -3.83 22.27 2.08
CA GLU A 596 -4.75 23.14 2.80
C GLU A 596 -4.01 24.17 3.66
N LYS A 597 -2.98 23.72 4.39
CA LYS A 597 -2.16 24.61 5.22
C LYS A 597 -1.42 25.67 4.41
N ILE A 598 -0.89 25.31 3.24
CA ILE A 598 -0.27 26.27 2.32
C ILE A 598 -1.30 27.29 1.85
N ARG A 599 -2.50 26.85 1.46
CA ARG A 599 -3.60 27.71 1.04
C ARG A 599 -4.06 28.66 2.15
N LEU A 600 -4.13 28.19 3.39
CA LEU A 600 -4.46 29.03 4.54
C LEU A 600 -3.37 30.08 4.79
N ASN A 601 -2.10 29.69 4.76
CA ASN A 601 -0.98 30.61 4.95
C ASN A 601 -0.92 31.69 3.85
N THR A 602 -1.22 31.35 2.60
CA THR A 602 -1.28 32.35 1.51
C THR A 602 -2.44 33.31 1.68
N LEU A 603 -3.62 32.84 2.12
CA LEU A 603 -4.76 33.70 2.43
C LEU A 603 -4.48 34.64 3.60
N VAL A 604 -3.81 34.14 4.66
CA VAL A 604 -3.41 34.97 5.81
C VAL A 604 -2.34 35.99 5.42
N ALA A 605 -1.36 35.62 4.60
CA ALA A 605 -0.35 36.57 4.11
C ALA A 605 -0.97 37.65 3.20
N ALA A 606 -1.99 37.30 2.41
CA ALA A 606 -2.72 38.27 1.58
C ALA A 606 -3.58 39.23 2.42
N SER A 607 -4.15 38.79 3.55
CA SER A 607 -4.97 39.65 4.40
C SER A 607 -4.15 40.59 5.29
N THR A 608 -2.96 40.17 5.73
CA THR A 608 -2.06 41.03 6.53
C THR A 608 -1.37 42.11 5.69
N THR A 609 -1.07 41.83 4.43
CA THR A 609 -0.51 42.81 3.49
C THR A 609 -1.55 43.86 3.04
N GLY A 610 -2.84 43.53 3.07
CA GLY A 610 -3.93 44.45 2.73
C GLY A 610 -4.32 45.48 3.82
N HIS A 611 -3.77 45.41 5.03
CA HIS A 611 -4.03 46.36 6.12
C HIS A 611 -2.93 47.44 6.30
N ALA A 612 -1.88 47.40 5.46
CA ALA A 612 -0.77 48.35 5.51
C ALA A 612 -0.72 49.31 4.30
N ALA A 613 -1.82 49.41 3.54
CA ALA A 613 -1.98 50.33 2.41
C ALA A 613 -3.00 51.42 2.72
#